data_AF-A0A1J3GES5-F1
#
_entry.id   AF-A0A1J3GES5-F1
#
_cell.length_a   1.000
_cell.length_b   1.000
_cell.length_c   1.000
_cell.angle_alpha   90.00
_cell.angle_beta   90.00
_cell.angle_gamma   90.00
#
_symmetry.space_group_name_H-M   'P 1'
#
loop_
_entity.id
_entity.type
_entity.pdbx_description
1 polymer ?
#
loop_
_entity_poly.entity_id
_entity_poly.type
_entity_poly.pdbx_seq_one_letter_code
_entity_poly.pdbx_strand_id
1 'polypeptide(L)'
;LDCNACCRKVRRIIINMKVDTHMIDKKERQIIVCGRFRPSDVAVKLQKKMKRRVEILEVEDLAGGHEEDGGGQEHEAPYEPSYEYSEQPDHMTTPLLC
;
A
#
# COMPACT_ATOMS: atom_id res chain seq x y z
N LEU A 1 17.74 -12.36 7.66
CA LEU A 1 17.02 -12.60 8.93
C LEU A 1 16.92 -14.10 9.11
N ASP A 2 17.96 -14.73 9.66
CA ASP A 2 18.20 -16.15 9.32
C ASP A 2 17.75 -17.10 10.45
N CYS A 3 17.44 -16.56 11.63
CA CYS A 3 17.01 -17.36 12.78
C CYS A 3 16.04 -16.58 13.67
N ASN A 4 15.38 -17.31 14.59
CA ASN A 4 14.38 -16.72 15.48
C ASN A 4 15.01 -15.69 16.45
N ALA A 5 16.27 -15.87 16.82
CA ALA A 5 17.01 -14.89 17.62
C ALA A 5 17.19 -13.56 16.86
N CYS A 6 17.48 -13.61 15.55
CA CYS A 6 17.54 -12.41 14.71
C CYS A 6 16.17 -11.70 14.67
N CYS A 7 15.09 -12.44 14.45
CA CYS A 7 13.74 -11.88 14.43
C CYS A 7 13.36 -11.22 15.77
N ARG A 8 13.65 -11.88 16.90
CA ARG A 8 13.43 -11.32 18.25
C ARG A 8 14.25 -10.05 18.48
N LYS A 9 15.50 -10.02 18.00
CA LYS A 9 16.37 -8.85 18.11
C LYS A 9 15.85 -7.69 17.26
N VAL A 10 15.38 -7.94 16.04
CA VAL A 10 14.75 -6.93 15.16
C VAL A 10 13.53 -6.36 15.87
N ARG A 11 12.63 -7.24 16.33
CA ARG A 11 11.42 -6.85 17.04
C ARG A 11 11.71 -5.92 18.22
N ARG A 12 12.71 -6.26 19.05
CA ARG A 12 13.13 -5.40 20.17
C ARG A 12 13.64 -4.04 19.71
N ILE A 13 14.35 -3.95 18.57
CA ILE A 13 14.82 -2.68 18.04
C ILE A 13 13.62 -1.82 17.61
N ILE A 14 12.69 -2.40 16.84
CA ILE A 14 11.53 -1.71 16.28
C ILE A 14 10.59 -1.21 17.38
N ILE A 15 10.29 -2.04 18.40
CA ILE A 15 9.45 -1.63 19.53
C ILE A 15 10.06 -0.39 20.24
N ASN A 16 11.39 -0.33 20.36
CA ASN A 16 12.08 0.82 20.93
C ASN A 16 12.13 2.06 20.01
N MET A 17 11.57 1.98 18.80
CA MET A 17 11.43 3.11 17.89
C MET A 17 10.07 3.80 17.99
N LYS A 18 9.13 3.29 18.79
CA LYS A 18 7.78 3.86 18.95
C LYS A 18 7.01 3.97 17.62
N VAL A 19 7.08 2.93 16.80
CA VAL A 19 6.26 2.78 15.59
C VAL A 19 4.90 2.17 15.96
N ASP A 20 3.89 2.37 15.12
CA ASP A 20 2.51 1.97 15.43
C ASP A 20 2.36 0.45 15.30
N THR A 21 2.74 -0.10 14.14
CA THR A 21 2.69 -1.54 13.87
C THR A 21 3.94 -2.01 13.13
N HIS A 22 4.19 -3.32 13.18
CA HIS A 22 5.30 -3.94 12.45
C HIS A 22 5.01 -5.40 12.15
N MET A 23 5.57 -5.88 11.04
CA MET A 23 5.57 -7.29 10.66
C MET A 23 7.01 -7.72 10.33
N ILE A 24 7.38 -8.94 10.70
CA ILE A 24 8.68 -9.52 10.36
C ILE A 24 8.43 -10.79 9.57
N ASP A 25 8.71 -10.73 8.27
CA ASP A 25 8.69 -11.91 7.42
C ASP A 25 10.08 -12.55 7.40
N LYS A 26 10.21 -13.71 8.05
CA LYS A 26 11.47 -14.45 8.09
C LYS A 26 11.78 -15.13 6.74
N LYS A 27 10.75 -15.59 6.02
CA LYS A 27 10.93 -16.31 4.75
C LYS A 27 11.51 -15.36 3.71
N GLU A 28 10.88 -14.20 3.57
CA GLU A 28 11.31 -13.16 2.64
C GLU A 28 12.47 -12.32 3.18
N ARG A 29 12.80 -12.46 4.47
CA ARG A 29 13.80 -11.66 5.20
C ARG A 29 13.47 -10.16 5.18
N GLN A 30 12.18 -9.84 5.15
CA GLN A 30 11.65 -8.49 5.08
C GLN A 30 11.08 -8.05 6.43
N ILE A 31 11.00 -6.73 6.60
CA ILE A 31 10.41 -6.08 7.77
C ILE A 31 9.50 -4.99 7.23
N ILE A 32 8.23 -5.03 7.60
CA ILE A 32 7.26 -3.99 7.30
C ILE A 32 7.03 -3.19 8.57
N VAL A 33 7.03 -1.87 8.46
CA VAL A 33 6.88 -0.95 9.58
C VAL A 33 5.89 0.13 9.18
N CYS A 34 4.88 0.38 10.00
CA CYS A 34 3.89 1.43 9.76
C CYS A 34 3.83 2.39 10.94
N GLY A 35 3.58 3.66 10.63
CA GLY A 35 3.44 4.73 11.61
C GLY A 35 4.30 5.94 11.27
N ARG A 36 4.45 6.85 12.24
CA ARG A 36 5.17 8.12 12.04
C ARG A 36 6.68 7.95 12.25
N PHE A 37 7.43 7.85 11.17
CA PHE A 37 8.89 7.77 11.21
C PHE A 37 9.50 8.21 9.88
N ARG A 38 10.81 8.50 9.87
CA ARG A 38 11.57 8.66 8.63
C ARG A 38 12.17 7.30 8.22
N PRO A 39 11.88 6.76 7.02
CA PRO A 39 12.35 5.43 6.59
C PRO A 39 13.87 5.23 6.74
N SER A 40 14.66 6.26 6.40
CA SER A 40 16.12 6.25 6.53
C SER A 40 16.59 6.02 7.98
N ASP A 41 15.87 6.54 8.97
CA ASP A 41 16.25 6.39 10.39
C ASP A 41 16.04 4.95 10.87
N VAL A 42 14.97 4.30 10.40
CA VAL A 42 14.71 2.88 10.65
C VAL A 42 15.82 2.03 10.03
N ALA A 43 16.14 2.27 8.75
CA ALA A 43 17.18 1.54 8.03
C ALA A 43 18.55 1.67 8.72
N VAL A 44 18.99 2.90 9.01
CA VAL A 44 20.27 3.17 9.69
C VAL A 44 20.31 2.52 11.08
N LYS A 45 19.22 2.61 11.86
CA LYS A 45 19.16 2.04 13.21
C LYS A 45 19.19 0.52 13.19
N LEU A 46 18.48 -0.11 12.26
CA LEU A 46 18.53 -1.55 12.05
C LEU A 46 19.92 -1.99 11.59
N GLN A 47 20.52 -1.32 10.61
CA GLN A 47 21.85 -1.63 10.09
C GLN A 47 22.90 -1.58 11.20
N LYS A 48 22.92 -0.51 12.00
CA LYS A 48 23.85 -0.34 13.13
C LYS A 48 23.67 -1.41 14.21
N LYS A 49 22.42 -1.68 14.64
CA LYS A 49 22.16 -2.62 15.75
C LYS A 49 22.22 -4.09 15.33
N MET A 50 21.97 -4.38 14.06
CA MET A 50 22.11 -5.73 13.49
C MET A 50 23.53 -6.04 13.03
N LYS A 51 24.33 -5.03 12.68
CA LYS A 51 25.63 -5.19 12.01
C LYS A 51 25.49 -6.01 10.72
N ARG A 52 24.43 -5.71 9.95
CA ARG A 52 24.07 -6.39 8.71
C ARG A 52 23.53 -5.39 7.71
N ARG A 53 23.59 -5.72 6.42
CA ARG A 53 23.00 -4.92 5.35
C ARG A 53 21.48 -4.82 5.53
N VAL A 54 20.95 -3.62 5.33
CA VAL A 54 19.52 -3.28 5.36
C VAL A 54 19.30 -2.34 4.18
N GLU A 55 18.26 -2.60 3.40
CA GLU A 55 17.87 -1.85 2.22
C GLU A 55 16.39 -1.50 2.36
N ILE A 56 16.01 -0.30 1.92
CA ILE A 56 14.61 0.11 1.88
C ILE A 56 14.07 -0.41 0.55
N LEU A 57 13.10 -1.33 0.61
CA LEU A 57 12.52 -1.93 -0.58
C LEU A 57 11.38 -1.08 -1.15
N GLU A 58 10.53 -0.56 -0.26
CA GLU A 58 9.32 0.18 -0.62
C GLU A 58 9.01 1.20 0.48
N VAL A 59 8.39 2.31 0.09
CA VAL A 59 7.85 3.33 0.98
C VAL A 59 6.45 3.68 0.46
N GLU A 60 5.45 3.60 1.34
CA GLU A 60 4.06 3.91 1.02
C GLU A 60 3.54 4.95 2.02
N ASP A 61 2.97 6.05 1.50
CA ASP A 61 2.41 7.13 2.30
C ASP A 61 0.92 6.91 2.56
N LEU A 62 0.57 6.62 3.81
CA LEU A 62 -0.82 6.38 4.24
C LEU A 62 -1.62 7.67 4.48
N ALA A 63 -0.98 8.84 4.40
CA ALA A 63 -1.62 10.14 4.44
C ALA A 63 -1.93 10.54 2.99
N GLY A 64 -3.14 10.25 2.52
CA GLY A 64 -3.54 10.38 1.11
C GLY A 64 -3.01 11.64 0.41
N GLY A 65 -2.33 11.41 -0.71
CA GLY A 65 -1.69 12.41 -1.54
C GLY A 65 -0.57 11.79 -2.34
N HIS A 66 -0.95 11.10 -3.41
CA HIS A 66 -0.08 10.52 -4.42
C HIS A 66 0.90 11.57 -4.95
N GLU A 67 2.15 11.51 -4.47
CA GLU A 67 3.29 12.17 -5.11
C GLU A 67 4.27 11.07 -5.54
N GLU A 68 3.98 10.51 -6.72
CA GLU A 68 4.87 9.62 -7.46
C GLU A 68 6.18 10.36 -7.80
N ASP A 69 7.28 9.95 -7.18
CA ASP A 69 8.61 10.12 -7.78
C ASP A 69 9.04 8.80 -8.42
N GLY A 70 8.80 8.70 -9.73
CA GLY A 70 9.67 7.98 -10.66
C GLY A 70 9.59 6.45 -10.72
N GLY A 71 8.67 5.92 -11.52
CA GLY A 71 8.77 4.54 -12.04
C GLY A 71 7.58 4.15 -12.90
N GLY A 72 7.64 4.45 -14.21
CA GLY A 72 6.53 4.24 -15.15
C GLY A 72 5.95 2.82 -15.14
N GLN A 73 4.63 2.76 -15.03
CA GLN A 73 3.81 1.60 -15.33
C GLN A 73 2.59 2.10 -16.11
N GLU A 74 2.63 1.93 -17.42
CA GLU A 74 1.49 2.13 -18.32
C GLU A 74 0.44 1.04 -18.05
N HIS A 75 -0.45 1.27 -17.10
CA HIS A 75 -1.72 0.57 -17.06
C HIS A 75 -2.69 1.34 -17.96
N GLU A 76 -2.79 0.91 -19.22
CA GLU A 76 -3.90 1.29 -20.07
C GLU A 76 -5.18 0.66 -19.48
N ALA A 77 -6.02 1.46 -18.83
CA ALA A 77 -7.35 1.03 -18.44
C ALA A 77 -8.17 0.79 -19.72
N PRO A 78 -8.82 -0.38 -19.90
CA PRO A 78 -9.72 -0.57 -21.02
C PRO A 78 -10.84 0.47 -20.96
N TYR A 79 -11.00 1.20 -22.06
CA TYR A 79 -12.12 2.12 -22.28
C TYR A 79 -13.44 1.35 -22.11
N GLU A 80 -14.33 1.83 -21.25
CA GLU A 80 -15.73 1.39 -21.19
C GLU A 80 -16.55 2.31 -22.10
N PRO A 81 -17.12 1.83 -23.22
CA PRO A 81 -18.06 2.62 -24.01
C PRO A 81 -19.37 2.79 -23.25
N SER A 82 -19.65 4.03 -22.84
CA SER A 82 -20.98 4.48 -22.44
C SER A 82 -21.84 4.69 -23.68
N TYR A 83 -22.83 3.82 -23.89
CA TYR A 83 -23.97 4.03 -24.78
C TYR A 83 -25.08 3.05 -24.34
N GLU A 84 -26.38 3.31 -24.38
CA GLU A 84 -27.20 4.50 -24.64
C GLU A 84 -28.57 4.06 -24.12
N TYR A 85 -29.18 4.83 -23.21
CA TYR A 85 -30.50 4.51 -22.67
C TYR A 85 -31.51 4.74 -23.78
N SER A 86 -32.00 3.66 -24.41
CA SER A 86 -33.07 3.78 -25.40
C SER A 86 -34.29 4.42 -24.75
N GLU A 87 -34.72 5.51 -25.38
CA GLU A 87 -35.75 6.44 -24.96
C GLU A 87 -37.12 5.77 -24.82
N GLN A 88 -37.88 6.18 -23.81
CA GLN A 88 -39.30 5.87 -23.68
C GLN A 88 -40.11 6.69 -24.70
N PRO A 89 -41.06 6.09 -25.44
CA PRO A 89 -42.13 6.86 -26.04
C PRO A 89 -43.35 6.88 -25.12
N ASP A 90 -43.45 7.95 -24.34
CA ASP A 90 -44.73 8.43 -23.82
C ASP A 90 -45.63 8.81 -25.00
N HIS A 91 -46.67 8.03 -25.28
CA HIS A 91 -47.84 8.55 -25.96
C HIS A 91 -49.07 8.31 -25.08
N MET A 92 -49.44 9.35 -24.36
CA MET A 92 -50.73 9.44 -23.72
C MET A 92 -51.80 9.69 -24.77
N THR A 93 -52.73 8.75 -24.96
CA THR A 93 -54.13 9.04 -25.33
C THR A 93 -54.98 7.79 -25.11
N THR A 94 -55.70 7.80 -23.98
CA THR A 94 -57.05 7.20 -23.83
C THR A 94 -58.07 8.15 -24.48
N PRO A 95 -59.37 7.81 -24.71
CA PRO A 95 -60.15 6.64 -24.27
C PRO A 95 -61.12 6.06 -25.34
N LEU A 96 -61.97 5.13 -24.87
CA LEU A 96 -63.37 4.82 -25.27
C LEU A 96 -63.63 3.46 -25.94
N LEU A 97 -64.22 2.59 -25.12
CA LEU A 97 -65.53 1.94 -25.31
C LEU A 97 -65.85 1.38 -26.72
N CYS A 98 -65.92 0.04 -26.80
CA CYS A 98 -67.14 -0.74 -27.07
C CYS A 98 -66.89 -2.23 -26.83
#